data_AF-A0AA46SSB7-F1
#
_entry.id   AF-A0AA46SSB7-F1
#
_cell.length_a   1.000
_cell.length_b   1.000
_cell.length_c   1.000
_cell.angle_alpha   90.00
_cell.angle_beta   90.00
_cell.angle_gamma   90.00
#
_symmetry.space_group_name_H-M   'P 1'
#
loop_
_entity.id
_entity.type
_entity.pdbx_description
1 polymer ?
#
loop_
_entity_poly.entity_id
_entity_poly.type
_entity_poly.pdbx_seq_one_letter_code
_entity_poly.pdbx_strand_id
1 'polypeptide(L)'
;MEVPASVQPEAIERIVRDHDGDAACADNAGQAHRRLLECAPLFQGLPDSVLDDLLAHASECALGAGSVLFFKHDPSSFVGVVVRGRVYKVLYGPDGQELIVGAVEPGGLVDEAALLEPHGRSFTAIAFGASVVLKLPRRHFNVLLDPPLLQQRIHALLRLRLRQTLDSLESICLHRLEVRLARYVLRQFELQASQHGSDGAIALPPNQSILAAMLNASRSKLNAQLQRWVRSGLVSRRRHLLRVHDLGALYAKANLQGPAMPSPDGEDLPSRAACAAWTDRRAE
;
A
#
# COMPACT_ATOMS: atom_id res chain seq x y z
N MET A 1 44.12 7.54 14.87
CA MET A 1 42.69 7.84 15.06
C MET A 1 41.96 6.60 14.60
N GLU A 2 41.77 5.70 15.56
CA GLU A 2 41.40 4.30 15.36
C GLU A 2 39.89 4.14 15.23
N VAL A 3 39.49 3.24 14.34
CA VAL A 3 38.13 2.72 14.23
C VAL A 3 38.05 1.48 15.12
N PRO A 4 37.14 1.38 16.11
CA PRO A 4 37.03 0.17 16.90
C PRO A 4 36.24 -0.91 16.17
N ALA A 5 36.67 -2.13 16.43
CA ALA A 5 36.36 -3.37 15.74
C ALA A 5 35.05 -4.04 16.20
N SER A 6 34.47 -4.80 15.25
CA SER A 6 33.81 -6.10 15.42
C SER A 6 32.81 -6.32 16.55
N VAL A 7 31.52 -6.43 16.19
CA VAL A 7 30.56 -7.27 16.91
C VAL A 7 30.49 -8.62 16.19
N GLN A 8 30.79 -9.71 16.91
CA GLN A 8 30.88 -11.07 16.39
C GLN A 8 29.50 -11.73 16.18
N PRO A 9 29.37 -12.74 15.28
CA PRO A 9 28.09 -13.24 14.77
C PRO A 9 27.57 -14.53 15.42
N GLU A 10 27.52 -14.62 16.76
CA GLU A 10 27.12 -15.88 17.46
C GLU A 10 25.82 -15.80 18.29
N ALA A 11 24.91 -14.85 18.04
CA ALA A 11 23.70 -14.68 18.86
C ALA A 11 22.35 -14.99 18.16
N ILE A 12 22.35 -15.66 16.99
CA ILE A 12 21.11 -15.95 16.22
C ILE A 12 20.71 -17.44 16.21
N GLU A 13 21.53 -18.35 16.75
CA GLU A 13 21.32 -19.81 16.62
C GLU A 13 20.53 -20.49 17.76
N ARG A 14 19.76 -19.77 18.58
CA ARG A 14 19.10 -20.39 19.76
C ARG A 14 17.59 -20.24 19.87
N ILE A 15 16.87 -20.29 18.74
CA ILE A 15 15.42 -20.53 18.70
C ILE A 15 15.11 -21.61 17.66
N VAL A 16 15.60 -22.82 17.89
CA VAL A 16 15.04 -24.05 17.31
C VAL A 16 15.08 -25.09 18.42
N ARG A 17 13.93 -25.31 19.06
CA ARG A 17 13.47 -26.56 19.72
C ARG A 17 12.24 -26.22 20.56
N ASP A 18 11.08 -26.53 20.00
CA ASP A 18 10.08 -27.41 20.61
C ASP A 18 9.00 -27.66 19.55
N HIS A 19 9.20 -28.75 18.80
CA HIS A 19 8.24 -29.33 17.88
C HIS A 19 7.39 -30.32 18.67
N ASP A 20 6.07 -30.14 18.59
CA ASP A 20 5.03 -31.20 18.53
C ASP A 20 3.59 -30.63 18.53
N GLY A 21 3.44 -29.30 18.56
CA GLY A 21 2.15 -28.59 18.33
C GLY A 21 2.00 -27.89 16.97
N ASP A 22 3.00 -27.95 16.08
CA ASP A 22 3.11 -27.08 14.90
C ASP A 22 2.34 -27.55 13.66
N ALA A 23 2.09 -28.85 13.49
CA ALA A 23 1.53 -29.38 12.23
C ALA A 23 0.09 -28.89 11.95
N ALA A 24 -0.78 -28.89 12.95
CA ALA A 24 -2.17 -28.43 12.79
C ALA A 24 -2.28 -26.90 12.59
N CYS A 25 -1.37 -26.12 13.20
CA CYS A 25 -1.29 -24.67 12.99
C CYS A 25 -0.68 -24.33 11.62
N ALA A 26 0.32 -25.08 11.17
CA ALA A 26 0.94 -24.95 9.85
C ALA A 26 -0.03 -25.32 8.72
N ASP A 27 -0.80 -26.41 8.87
CA ASP A 27 -1.83 -26.81 7.90
C ASP A 27 -2.94 -25.76 7.77
N ASN A 28 -3.33 -25.12 8.89
CA ASN A 28 -4.36 -24.09 8.89
C ASN A 28 -3.83 -22.76 8.30
N ALA A 29 -2.56 -22.42 8.55
CA ALA A 29 -1.90 -21.26 7.94
C ALA A 29 -1.75 -21.44 6.42
N GLY A 30 -1.32 -22.61 5.95
CA GLY A 30 -1.23 -22.94 4.54
C GLY A 30 -2.58 -22.83 3.82
N GLN A 31 -3.65 -23.36 4.42
CA GLN A 31 -5.02 -23.22 3.89
C GLN A 31 -5.50 -21.76 3.86
N ALA A 32 -5.19 -20.96 4.89
CA ALA A 32 -5.53 -19.54 4.91
C ALA A 32 -4.77 -18.76 3.82
N HIS A 33 -3.49 -19.05 3.61
CA HIS A 33 -2.69 -18.46 2.52
C HIS A 33 -3.24 -18.82 1.16
N ARG A 34 -3.59 -20.09 0.93
CA ARG A 34 -4.22 -20.54 -0.32
C ARG A 34 -5.51 -19.78 -0.61
N ARG A 35 -6.44 -19.70 0.34
CA ARG A 35 -7.71 -18.96 0.17
C ARG A 35 -7.49 -17.49 -0.19
N LEU A 36 -6.50 -16.85 0.44
CA LEU A 36 -6.16 -15.47 0.11
C LEU A 36 -5.67 -15.33 -1.33
N LEU A 37 -4.76 -16.22 -1.77
CA LEU A 37 -4.23 -16.21 -3.13
C LEU A 37 -5.36 -16.44 -4.15
N GLU A 38 -6.26 -17.38 -3.91
CA GLU A 38 -7.41 -17.65 -4.78
C GLU A 38 -8.32 -16.42 -4.98
N CYS A 39 -8.46 -15.58 -3.95
CA CYS A 39 -9.23 -14.32 -4.02
C CYS A 39 -8.43 -13.13 -4.53
N ALA A 40 -7.09 -13.20 -4.53
CA ALA A 40 -6.24 -12.08 -4.89
C ALA A 40 -6.26 -11.85 -6.41
N PRO A 41 -6.49 -10.62 -6.91
CA PRO A 41 -6.60 -10.35 -8.35
C PRO A 41 -5.40 -10.81 -9.18
N LEU A 42 -4.21 -10.86 -8.57
CA LEU A 42 -3.00 -11.34 -9.22
C LEU A 42 -3.07 -12.86 -9.51
N PHE A 43 -3.64 -13.65 -8.60
CA PHE A 43 -3.59 -15.12 -8.63
C PHE A 43 -4.94 -15.78 -8.93
N GLN A 44 -6.04 -15.04 -8.91
CA GLN A 44 -7.40 -15.54 -9.13
C GLN A 44 -7.55 -16.34 -10.43
N GLY A 45 -8.11 -17.55 -10.39
CA GLY A 45 -8.33 -18.37 -11.59
C GLY A 45 -7.07 -18.96 -12.22
N LEU A 46 -5.94 -18.95 -11.51
CA LEU A 46 -4.79 -19.78 -11.86
C LEU A 46 -5.07 -21.26 -11.53
N PRO A 47 -4.43 -22.20 -12.24
CA PRO A 47 -4.49 -23.62 -11.89
C PRO A 47 -3.98 -23.89 -10.47
N ASP A 48 -4.58 -24.87 -9.80
CA ASP A 48 -4.17 -25.25 -8.43
C ASP A 48 -2.68 -25.59 -8.35
N SER A 49 -2.12 -26.23 -9.37
CA SER A 49 -0.70 -26.57 -9.43
C SER A 49 0.22 -25.36 -9.29
N VAL A 50 -0.16 -24.19 -9.83
CA VAL A 50 0.64 -22.97 -9.72
C VAL A 50 0.63 -22.43 -8.29
N LEU A 51 -0.52 -22.50 -7.62
CA LEU A 51 -0.66 -22.09 -6.22
C LEU A 51 0.07 -23.05 -5.30
N ASP A 52 0.00 -24.36 -5.57
CA ASP A 52 0.74 -25.39 -4.84
C ASP A 52 2.25 -25.19 -4.97
N ASP A 53 2.76 -24.98 -6.19
CA ASP A 53 4.18 -24.71 -6.42
C ASP A 53 4.64 -23.43 -5.70
N LEU A 54 3.82 -22.38 -5.72
CA LEU A 54 4.12 -21.14 -5.00
C LEU A 54 4.21 -21.36 -3.50
N LEU A 55 3.24 -22.08 -2.91
CA LEU A 55 3.20 -22.35 -1.48
C LEU A 55 4.29 -23.34 -1.03
N ALA A 56 4.63 -24.31 -1.88
CA ALA A 56 5.68 -25.30 -1.60
C ALA A 56 7.09 -24.70 -1.65
N HIS A 57 7.30 -23.64 -2.44
CA HIS A 57 8.62 -23.02 -2.64
C HIS A 57 8.78 -21.68 -1.92
N ALA A 58 7.70 -21.08 -1.44
CA ALA A 58 7.77 -19.89 -0.62
C ALA A 58 8.09 -20.23 0.84
N SER A 59 8.80 -19.32 1.51
CA SER A 59 9.02 -19.36 2.96
C SER A 59 8.26 -18.22 3.63
N GLU A 60 7.63 -18.51 4.75
CA GLU A 60 6.97 -17.48 5.55
C GLU A 60 7.98 -16.60 6.28
N CYS A 61 7.76 -15.30 6.23
CA CYS A 61 8.50 -14.31 6.97
C CYS A 61 7.53 -13.45 7.78
N ALA A 62 7.50 -13.71 9.09
CA ALA A 62 6.76 -12.88 10.04
C ALA A 62 7.56 -11.61 10.36
N LEU A 63 6.90 -10.47 10.28
CA LEU A 63 7.48 -9.15 10.50
C LEU A 63 6.71 -8.43 11.60
N GLY A 64 7.43 -7.92 12.60
CA GLY A 64 6.86 -6.99 13.59
C GLY A 64 6.58 -5.62 12.97
N ALA A 65 5.78 -4.80 13.67
CA ALA A 65 5.53 -3.43 13.24
C ALA A 65 6.84 -2.64 13.12
N GLY A 66 7.06 -1.99 11.97
CA GLY A 66 8.28 -1.24 11.67
C GLY A 66 9.48 -2.08 11.25
N SER A 67 9.35 -3.42 11.18
CA SER A 67 10.44 -4.29 10.73
C SER A 67 10.68 -4.15 9.23
N VAL A 68 11.95 -4.18 8.84
CA VAL A 68 12.37 -4.07 7.43
C VAL A 68 12.40 -5.45 6.78
N LEU A 69 11.77 -5.60 5.62
CA LEU A 69 11.82 -6.82 4.81
C LEU A 69 13.08 -6.86 3.92
N PHE A 70 13.47 -5.71 3.38
CA PHE A 70 14.74 -5.47 2.67
C PHE A 70 15.01 -3.98 2.58
N PHE A 71 16.28 -3.61 2.41
CA PHE A 71 16.70 -2.24 2.17
C PHE A 71 16.83 -1.93 0.68
N LYS A 72 16.69 -0.65 0.34
CA LYS A 72 17.03 -0.15 -0.99
C LYS A 72 18.48 -0.53 -1.32
N HIS A 73 18.72 -0.92 -2.57
CA HIS A 73 19.99 -1.37 -3.12
C HIS A 73 20.46 -2.77 -2.69
N ASP A 74 19.74 -3.46 -1.79
CA ASP A 74 20.01 -4.87 -1.52
C ASP A 74 19.89 -5.70 -2.83
N PRO A 75 20.59 -6.83 -2.95
CA PRO A 75 20.37 -7.75 -4.05
C PRO A 75 18.92 -8.25 -4.08
N SER A 76 18.31 -8.29 -5.26
CA SER A 76 16.97 -8.86 -5.39
C SER A 76 17.01 -10.40 -5.52
N SER A 77 17.03 -11.06 -4.36
CA SER A 77 17.11 -12.52 -4.20
C SER A 77 15.75 -13.20 -4.06
N PHE A 78 14.67 -12.45 -3.84
CA PHE A 78 13.31 -12.97 -3.68
C PHE A 78 12.26 -11.91 -4.03
N VAL A 79 11.08 -12.38 -4.43
CA VAL A 79 9.85 -11.58 -4.41
C VAL A 79 8.99 -11.97 -3.21
N GLY A 80 8.23 -11.00 -2.70
CA GLY A 80 7.34 -11.21 -1.55
C GLY A 80 5.88 -11.17 -1.95
N VAL A 81 5.05 -12.05 -1.42
CA VAL A 81 3.58 -11.90 -1.42
C VAL A 81 3.12 -11.59 -0.02
N VAL A 82 2.48 -10.45 0.18
CA VAL A 82 1.92 -10.11 1.50
C VAL A 82 0.71 -11.00 1.71
N VAL A 83 0.69 -11.78 2.79
CA VAL A 83 -0.46 -12.63 3.13
C VAL A 83 -1.22 -12.15 4.36
N ARG A 84 -0.57 -11.33 5.20
CA ARG A 84 -1.20 -10.64 6.31
C ARG A 84 -0.54 -9.30 6.57
N GLY A 85 -1.32 -8.33 7.03
CA GLY A 85 -0.83 -7.00 7.36
C GLY A 85 -0.57 -6.17 6.11
N ARG A 86 0.41 -5.27 6.17
CA ARG A 86 0.73 -4.32 5.10
C ARG A 86 2.22 -4.07 5.04
N VAL A 87 2.75 -3.83 3.84
CA VAL A 87 4.15 -3.44 3.62
C VAL A 87 4.20 -2.10 2.87
N TYR A 88 4.91 -1.12 3.42
CA TYR A 88 5.17 0.15 2.75
C TYR A 88 6.46 0.11 1.94
N LYS A 89 6.41 0.75 0.77
CA LYS A 89 7.58 1.05 -0.07
C LYS A 89 8.07 2.44 0.31
N VAL A 90 9.28 2.52 0.87
CA VAL A 90 9.84 3.74 1.46
C VAL A 90 11.14 4.14 0.77
N LEU A 91 11.26 5.43 0.48
CA LEU A 91 12.50 6.08 0.06
C LEU A 91 12.98 7.02 1.16
N TYR A 92 14.31 7.13 1.27
CA TYR A 92 14.97 8.00 2.22
C TYR A 92 15.73 9.09 1.48
N GLY A 93 15.52 10.35 1.89
CA GLY A 93 16.34 11.49 1.48
C GLY A 93 17.63 11.58 2.30
N PRO A 94 18.59 12.42 1.87
CA PRO A 94 19.88 12.58 2.56
C PRO A 94 19.72 13.06 4.01
N ASP A 95 18.70 13.86 4.30
CA ASP A 95 18.43 14.41 5.63
C ASP A 95 17.57 13.46 6.50
N GLY A 96 17.46 12.19 6.13
CA GLY A 96 16.60 11.20 6.81
C GLY A 96 15.09 11.40 6.57
N GLN A 97 14.71 12.29 5.63
CA GLN A 97 13.32 12.46 5.25
C GLN A 97 12.79 11.17 4.61
N GLU A 98 11.66 10.67 5.11
CA GLU A 98 10.98 9.52 4.54
C GLU A 98 9.92 9.93 3.52
N LEU A 99 9.86 9.18 2.41
CA LEU A 99 8.82 9.27 1.40
C LEU A 99 8.21 7.87 1.19
N ILE A 100 6.93 7.73 1.51
CA ILE A 100 6.18 6.50 1.22
C ILE A 100 5.66 6.60 -0.21
N VAL A 101 6.22 5.79 -1.11
CA VAL A 101 5.86 5.77 -2.54
C VAL A 101 4.76 4.77 -2.88
N GLY A 102 4.40 3.91 -1.93
CA GLY A 102 3.30 2.97 -2.11
C GLY A 102 3.14 2.01 -0.95
N ALA A 103 2.06 1.24 -1.01
CA ALA A 103 1.78 0.15 -0.08
C ALA A 103 1.44 -1.12 -0.85
N VAL A 104 1.69 -2.26 -0.21
CA VAL A 104 1.28 -3.58 -0.66
C VAL A 104 0.41 -4.19 0.42
N GLU A 105 -0.84 -4.47 0.03
CA GLU A 105 -1.87 -5.11 0.85
C GLU A 105 -1.82 -6.64 0.69
N PRO A 106 -2.54 -7.41 1.51
CA PRO A 106 -2.63 -8.86 1.35
C PRO A 106 -3.07 -9.28 -0.07
N GLY A 107 -2.42 -10.30 -0.62
CA GLY A 107 -2.56 -10.76 -2.00
C GLY A 107 -1.70 -9.99 -3.01
N GLY A 108 -1.01 -8.92 -2.58
CA GLY A 108 -0.14 -8.11 -3.42
C GLY A 108 1.31 -8.58 -3.44
N LEU A 109 1.99 -8.34 -4.56
CA LEU A 109 3.41 -8.62 -4.74
C LEU A 109 4.28 -7.42 -4.31
N VAL A 110 5.40 -7.72 -3.65
CA VAL A 110 6.47 -6.78 -3.27
C VAL A 110 7.71 -7.11 -4.08
N ASP A 111 8.31 -6.06 -4.66
CA ASP A 111 9.49 -6.12 -5.53
C ASP A 111 9.24 -6.82 -6.87
N GLU A 112 8.07 -6.53 -7.45
CA GLU A 112 7.61 -7.08 -8.73
C GLU A 112 8.56 -6.84 -9.91
N ALA A 113 9.36 -5.78 -9.85
CA ALA A 113 10.33 -5.45 -10.89
C ALA A 113 11.47 -6.48 -10.98
N ALA A 114 11.78 -7.19 -9.87
CA ALA A 114 12.81 -8.21 -9.82
C ALA A 114 12.54 -9.43 -10.70
N LEU A 115 11.27 -9.62 -11.08
CA LEU A 115 10.82 -10.66 -12.00
C LEU A 115 11.25 -10.39 -13.44
N LEU A 116 11.48 -9.12 -13.81
CA LEU A 116 11.86 -8.74 -15.17
C LEU A 116 13.37 -8.79 -15.39
N GLU A 117 14.13 -8.18 -14.48
CA GLU A 117 15.58 -8.07 -14.60
C GLU A 117 16.23 -8.21 -13.22
N PRO A 118 17.39 -8.86 -13.09
CA PRO A 118 18.18 -8.75 -11.87
C PRO A 118 18.65 -7.31 -11.68
N HIS A 119 18.05 -6.62 -10.72
CA HIS A 119 18.47 -5.29 -10.27
C HIS A 119 18.57 -5.24 -8.73
N GLY A 120 19.25 -4.22 -8.19
CA GLY A 120 19.19 -3.92 -6.76
C GLY A 120 17.81 -3.37 -6.37
N ARG A 121 17.34 -3.61 -5.13
CA ARG A 121 16.02 -3.13 -4.67
C ARG A 121 15.86 -1.63 -4.91
N SER A 122 14.74 -1.18 -5.47
CA SER A 122 14.51 0.24 -5.78
C SER A 122 14.02 1.06 -4.58
N PHE A 123 13.60 0.40 -3.50
CA PHE A 123 13.06 1.01 -2.28
C PHE A 123 13.35 0.13 -1.06
N THR A 124 13.14 0.67 0.15
CA THR A 124 13.13 -0.09 1.40
C THR A 124 11.70 -0.56 1.68
N ALA A 125 11.52 -1.84 1.98
CA ALA A 125 10.20 -2.42 2.30
C ALA A 125 10.04 -2.55 3.82
N ILE A 126 8.99 -1.94 4.40
CA ILE A 126 8.78 -1.89 5.85
C ILE A 126 7.39 -2.39 6.20
N ALA A 127 7.30 -3.30 7.16
CA ALA A 127 6.03 -3.79 7.68
C ALA A 127 5.29 -2.71 8.49
N PHE A 128 4.00 -2.55 8.22
CA PHE A 128 3.13 -1.66 8.95
C PHE A 128 2.12 -2.44 9.79
N GLY A 129 2.36 -2.50 11.10
CA GLY A 129 1.71 -3.48 11.97
C GLY A 129 2.37 -4.85 11.85
N ALA A 130 1.81 -5.84 12.55
CA ALA A 130 2.23 -7.24 12.39
C ALA A 130 1.86 -7.73 10.98
N SER A 131 2.87 -8.17 10.22
CA SER A 131 2.72 -8.59 8.83
C SER A 131 3.32 -9.97 8.62
N VAL A 132 2.83 -10.69 7.62
CA VAL A 132 3.39 -11.98 7.16
C VAL A 132 3.56 -11.90 5.65
N VAL A 133 4.74 -12.27 5.17
CA VAL A 133 5.10 -12.24 3.76
C VAL A 133 5.63 -13.60 3.34
N LEU A 134 5.07 -14.16 2.27
CA LEU A 134 5.61 -15.34 1.58
C LEU A 134 6.76 -14.90 0.68
N LYS A 135 7.97 -15.38 0.94
CA LYS A 135 9.17 -15.08 0.16
C LYS A 135 9.43 -16.21 -0.82
N LEU A 136 9.24 -15.94 -2.10
CA LEU A 136 9.62 -16.84 -3.19
C LEU A 136 11.04 -16.49 -3.64
N PRO A 137 12.03 -17.39 -3.50
CA PRO A 137 13.40 -17.08 -3.89
C PRO A 137 13.55 -17.09 -5.42
N ARG A 138 14.55 -16.36 -5.92
CA ARG A 138 14.81 -16.13 -7.35
C ARG A 138 14.82 -17.40 -8.21
N ARG A 139 15.39 -18.49 -7.69
CA ARG A 139 15.44 -19.80 -8.37
C ARG A 139 14.07 -20.39 -8.72
N HIS A 140 13.00 -19.92 -8.06
CA HIS A 140 11.62 -20.37 -8.29
C HIS A 140 10.74 -19.29 -8.94
N PHE A 141 11.32 -18.21 -9.50
CA PHE A 141 10.54 -17.16 -10.17
C PHE A 141 9.74 -17.67 -11.38
N ASN A 142 10.16 -18.76 -12.00
CA ASN A 142 9.42 -19.41 -13.09
C ASN A 142 8.00 -19.83 -12.67
N VAL A 143 7.77 -20.13 -11.39
CA VAL A 143 6.40 -20.36 -10.86
C VAL A 143 5.48 -19.17 -11.15
N LEU A 144 6.02 -17.96 -11.12
CA LEU A 144 5.28 -16.73 -11.41
C LEU A 144 5.33 -16.31 -12.89
N LEU A 145 6.37 -16.74 -13.61
CA LEU A 145 6.65 -16.29 -14.96
C LEU A 145 6.17 -17.28 -16.04
N ASP A 146 6.02 -18.55 -15.77
CA ASP A 146 5.62 -19.54 -16.78
C ASP A 146 4.12 -19.41 -17.15
N PRO A 147 3.18 -19.18 -16.21
CA PRO A 147 1.77 -19.05 -16.55
C PRO A 147 1.48 -17.78 -17.36
N PRO A 148 0.97 -17.86 -18.60
CA PRO A 148 0.76 -16.67 -19.45
C PRO A 148 -0.20 -15.65 -18.83
N LEU A 149 -1.24 -16.13 -18.14
CA LEU A 149 -2.20 -15.27 -17.44
C LEU A 149 -1.50 -14.44 -16.34
N LEU A 150 -0.54 -15.04 -15.64
CA LEU A 150 0.18 -14.37 -14.56
C LEU A 150 1.17 -13.34 -15.13
N GLN A 151 1.88 -13.65 -16.22
CA GLN A 151 2.70 -12.67 -16.94
C GLN A 151 1.87 -11.45 -17.36
N GLN A 152 0.69 -11.66 -17.96
CA GLN A 152 -0.21 -10.58 -18.38
C GLN A 152 -0.63 -9.71 -17.19
N ARG A 153 -0.91 -10.32 -16.04
CA ARG A 153 -1.27 -9.60 -14.82
C ARG A 153 -0.10 -8.86 -14.20
N ILE A 154 1.10 -9.43 -14.22
CA ILE A 154 2.34 -8.74 -13.80
C ILE A 154 2.57 -7.51 -14.69
N HIS A 155 2.41 -7.64 -16.01
CA HIS A 155 2.50 -6.50 -16.93
C HIS A 155 1.44 -5.44 -16.66
N ALA A 156 0.19 -5.83 -16.38
CA ALA A 156 -0.87 -4.90 -15.98
C ALA A 156 -0.54 -4.20 -14.65
N LEU A 157 -0.01 -4.94 -13.67
CA LEU A 157 0.44 -4.41 -12.39
C LEU A 157 1.56 -3.39 -12.58
N LEU A 158 2.58 -3.70 -13.37
CA LEU A 158 3.70 -2.79 -13.64
C LEU A 158 3.24 -1.52 -14.37
N ARG A 159 2.33 -1.63 -15.35
CA ARG A 159 1.71 -0.45 -15.99
C ARG A 159 0.95 0.41 -14.98
N LEU A 160 0.18 -0.21 -14.08
CA LEU A 160 -0.50 0.50 -13.00
C LEU A 160 0.49 1.21 -12.07
N ARG A 161 1.60 0.56 -11.70
CA ARG A 161 2.65 1.15 -10.84
C ARG A 161 3.35 2.32 -11.52
N LEU A 162 3.63 2.23 -12.82
CA LEU A 162 4.21 3.33 -13.58
C LEU A 162 3.31 4.55 -13.56
N ARG A 163 2.01 4.37 -13.85
CA ARG A 163 1.01 5.45 -13.77
C ARG A 163 0.95 6.07 -12.37
N GLN A 164 0.84 5.24 -11.33
CA GLN A 164 0.85 5.71 -9.93
C GLN A 164 2.12 6.49 -9.57
N THR A 165 3.27 6.11 -10.14
CA THR A 165 4.54 6.80 -9.92
C THR A 165 4.55 8.17 -10.62
N LEU A 166 4.07 8.25 -11.86
CA LEU A 166 3.91 9.51 -12.58
C LEU A 166 2.93 10.45 -11.87
N ASP A 167 1.78 9.95 -11.41
CA ASP A 167 0.81 10.73 -10.62
C ASP A 167 1.46 11.28 -9.33
N SER A 168 2.30 10.47 -8.68
CA SER A 168 3.01 10.86 -7.47
C SER A 168 4.07 11.92 -7.77
N LEU A 169 4.81 11.80 -8.87
CA LEU A 169 5.77 12.80 -9.32
C LEU A 169 5.08 14.12 -9.66
N GLU A 170 3.98 14.10 -10.41
CA GLU A 170 3.17 15.28 -10.73
C GLU A 170 2.66 15.95 -9.45
N SER A 171 2.10 15.15 -8.53
CA SER A 171 1.65 15.60 -7.22
C SER A 171 2.78 16.31 -6.46
N ILE A 172 3.96 15.69 -6.38
CA ILE A 172 5.10 16.21 -5.61
C ILE A 172 5.67 17.49 -6.23
N CYS A 173 5.83 17.52 -7.56
CA CYS A 173 6.53 18.59 -8.26
C CYS A 173 5.63 19.81 -8.54
N LEU A 174 4.34 19.60 -8.83
CA LEU A 174 3.46 20.67 -9.32
C LEU A 174 2.48 21.19 -8.27
N HIS A 175 2.27 20.46 -7.18
CA HIS A 175 1.23 20.79 -6.21
C HIS A 175 1.78 21.15 -4.83
N ARG A 176 1.23 22.22 -4.26
CA ARG A 176 1.48 22.60 -2.85
C ARG A 176 0.87 21.55 -1.92
N LEU A 177 1.39 21.47 -0.68
CA LEU A 177 0.91 20.52 0.34
C LEU A 177 -0.61 20.52 0.53
N GLU A 178 -1.25 21.69 0.52
CA GLU A 178 -2.71 21.79 0.65
C GLU A 178 -3.46 21.01 -0.44
N VAL A 179 -3.03 21.16 -1.69
CA VAL A 179 -3.64 20.46 -2.84
C VAL A 179 -3.39 18.96 -2.74
N ARG A 180 -2.16 18.55 -2.40
CA ARG A 180 -1.80 17.13 -2.22
C ARG A 180 -2.63 16.47 -1.12
N LEU A 181 -2.81 17.16 0.02
CA LEU A 181 -3.63 16.70 1.12
C LEU A 181 -5.11 16.60 0.71
N ALA A 182 -5.63 17.58 -0.04
CA ALA A 182 -7.03 17.56 -0.48
C ALA A 182 -7.31 16.38 -1.41
N ARG A 183 -6.43 16.15 -2.39
CA ARG A 183 -6.51 15.01 -3.30
C ARG A 183 -6.38 13.66 -2.58
N TYR A 184 -5.50 13.57 -1.58
CA TYR A 184 -5.42 12.37 -0.74
C TYR A 184 -6.76 12.08 -0.05
N VAL A 185 -7.38 13.10 0.56
CA VAL A 185 -8.66 12.93 1.27
C VAL A 185 -9.77 12.49 0.31
N LEU A 186 -9.87 13.12 -0.87
CA LEU A 186 -10.83 12.74 -1.91
C LEU A 186 -10.63 11.30 -2.39
N ARG A 187 -9.39 10.89 -2.62
CA ARG A 187 -9.07 9.50 -2.99
C ARG A 187 -9.50 8.50 -1.92
N GLN A 188 -9.39 8.84 -0.63
CA GLN A 188 -9.88 7.97 0.44
C GLN A 188 -11.40 7.84 0.42
N PHE A 189 -12.14 8.91 0.08
CA PHE A 189 -13.59 8.82 -0.12
C PHE A 189 -13.96 7.90 -1.26
N GLU A 190 -13.27 7.99 -2.40
CA GLU A 190 -13.50 7.10 -3.54
C GLU A 190 -13.33 5.63 -3.14
N LEU A 191 -12.23 5.31 -2.43
CA LEU A 191 -11.96 3.96 -1.95
C LEU A 191 -13.00 3.46 -0.93
N GLN A 192 -13.48 4.32 -0.04
CA GLN A 192 -14.50 3.97 0.95
C GLN A 192 -15.90 3.82 0.32
N ALA A 193 -16.24 4.67 -0.65
CA ALA A 193 -17.53 4.64 -1.34
C ALA A 193 -17.73 3.30 -2.07
N SER A 194 -16.68 2.76 -2.68
CA SER A 194 -16.70 1.44 -3.31
C SER A 194 -16.91 0.28 -2.31
N GLN A 195 -16.73 0.51 -1.01
CA GLN A 195 -16.78 -0.55 0.00
C GLN A 195 -18.01 -0.45 0.92
N HIS A 196 -18.36 0.75 1.43
CA HIS A 196 -19.37 0.88 2.50
C HIS A 196 -20.23 2.17 2.45
N GLY A 197 -20.19 2.95 1.36
CA GLY A 197 -20.84 4.28 1.30
C GLY A 197 -20.09 5.34 2.12
N SER A 198 -20.26 6.63 1.79
CA SER A 198 -19.48 7.73 2.37
C SER A 198 -20.29 8.49 3.45
N ASP A 199 -19.87 8.40 4.72
CA ASP A 199 -20.35 9.27 5.84
C ASP A 199 -19.54 10.59 5.92
N GLY A 200 -18.91 11.03 4.83
CA GLY A 200 -18.13 12.27 4.83
C GLY A 200 -16.94 12.26 5.82
N ALA A 201 -16.53 11.09 6.30
CA ALA A 201 -15.38 10.93 7.18
C ALA A 201 -14.43 9.83 6.69
N ILE A 202 -13.14 10.16 6.68
CA ILE A 202 -12.07 9.22 6.30
C ILE A 202 -11.26 8.80 7.52
N ALA A 203 -10.77 7.57 7.49
CA ALA A 203 -9.73 7.13 8.42
C ALA A 203 -8.36 7.65 7.95
N LEU A 204 -7.69 8.40 8.82
CA LEU A 204 -6.30 8.76 8.68
C LEU A 204 -5.39 7.63 9.17
N PRO A 205 -4.15 7.53 8.65
CA PRO A 205 -3.15 6.64 9.22
C PRO A 205 -3.00 6.91 10.74
N PRO A 206 -2.74 5.88 11.55
CA PRO A 206 -2.71 6.04 13.00
C PRO A 206 -1.57 6.96 13.47
N ASN A 207 -0.49 7.03 12.69
CA ASN A 207 0.60 7.98 12.90
C ASN A 207 0.61 9.05 11.80
N GLN A 208 0.58 10.32 12.21
CA GLN A 208 0.65 11.47 11.30
C GLN A 208 1.96 11.53 10.50
N SER A 209 3.06 10.95 11.00
CA SER A 209 4.31 10.83 10.24
C SER A 209 4.13 10.01 8.97
N ILE A 210 3.26 9.00 8.98
CA ILE A 210 2.95 8.17 7.80
C ILE A 210 2.25 9.03 6.75
N LEU A 211 1.24 9.80 7.15
CA LEU A 211 0.56 10.72 6.24
C LEU A 211 1.52 11.80 5.72
N ALA A 212 2.43 12.29 6.57
CA ALA A 212 3.45 13.26 6.17
C ALA A 212 4.40 12.67 5.11
N ALA A 213 4.86 11.44 5.32
CA ALA A 213 5.72 10.71 4.39
C ALA A 213 4.99 10.38 3.08
N MET A 214 3.70 10.02 3.11
CA MET A 214 2.88 9.81 1.91
C MET A 214 2.68 11.10 1.11
N LEU A 215 2.60 12.25 1.78
CA LEU A 215 2.37 13.56 1.16
C LEU A 215 3.66 14.33 0.87
N ASN A 216 4.82 13.69 1.02
CA ASN A 216 6.14 14.33 0.92
C ASN A 216 6.21 15.69 1.66
N ALA A 217 5.92 15.67 2.96
CA ALA A 217 5.94 16.85 3.80
C ALA A 217 6.51 16.54 5.18
N SER A 218 7.00 17.57 5.88
CA SER A 218 7.33 17.40 7.28
C SER A 218 6.06 17.27 8.12
N ARG A 219 6.13 16.51 9.22
CA ARG A 219 5.03 16.36 10.18
C ARG A 219 4.52 17.71 10.69
N SER A 220 5.43 18.66 10.92
CA SER A 220 5.09 20.02 11.34
C SER A 220 4.26 20.78 10.30
N LYS A 221 4.69 20.77 9.02
CA LYS A 221 3.95 21.41 7.92
C LYS A 221 2.56 20.77 7.71
N LEU A 222 2.47 19.45 7.76
CA LEU A 222 1.19 18.74 7.67
C LEU A 222 0.26 19.11 8.84
N ASN A 223 0.77 19.13 10.07
CA ASN A 223 -0.03 19.51 11.22
C ASN A 223 -0.52 20.96 11.13
N ALA A 224 0.34 21.90 10.72
CA ALA A 224 -0.05 23.30 10.52
C ALA A 224 -1.16 23.44 9.46
N GLN A 225 -1.07 22.68 8.36
CA GLN A 225 -2.10 22.67 7.32
C GLN A 225 -3.44 22.09 7.83
N LEU A 226 -3.42 20.96 8.53
CA LEU A 226 -4.63 20.37 9.11
C LEU A 226 -5.28 21.31 10.14
N GLN A 227 -4.48 21.97 10.99
CA GLN A 227 -5.00 22.96 11.95
C GLN A 227 -5.61 24.19 11.26
N ARG A 228 -5.13 24.54 10.06
CA ARG A 228 -5.74 25.61 9.26
C ARG A 228 -7.14 25.21 8.78
N TRP A 229 -7.29 23.98 8.27
CA TRP A 229 -8.59 23.47 7.83
C TRP A 229 -9.59 23.28 8.97
N VAL A 230 -9.11 22.89 10.16
CA VAL A 230 -9.97 22.80 11.36
C VAL A 230 -10.45 24.19 11.78
N ARG A 231 -9.55 25.18 11.83
CA ARG A 231 -9.92 26.56 12.18
C ARG A 231 -10.88 27.21 11.20
N SER A 232 -10.79 26.88 9.92
CA SER A 232 -11.72 27.38 8.90
C SER A 232 -13.05 26.63 8.86
N GLY A 233 -13.24 25.59 9.70
CA GLY A 233 -14.43 24.76 9.68
C GLY A 233 -14.55 23.80 8.49
N LEU A 234 -13.52 23.69 7.64
CA LEU A 234 -13.55 22.80 6.47
C LEU A 234 -13.60 21.32 6.88
N VAL A 235 -12.89 21.00 7.97
CA VAL A 235 -12.82 19.64 8.52
C VAL A 235 -12.92 19.66 10.04
N SER A 236 -13.40 18.57 10.63
CA SER A 236 -13.21 18.26 12.05
C SER A 236 -12.42 16.97 12.21
N ARG A 237 -11.68 16.88 13.32
CA ARG A 237 -10.79 15.74 13.59
C ARG A 237 -11.13 15.11 14.94
N ARG A 238 -11.30 13.78 14.96
CA ARG A 238 -11.46 12.99 16.20
C ARG A 238 -10.58 11.75 16.11
N ARG A 239 -9.57 11.64 16.99
CA ARG A 239 -8.56 10.56 16.95
C ARG A 239 -7.94 10.41 15.54
N HIS A 240 -8.16 9.28 14.88
CA HIS A 240 -7.71 8.96 13.52
C HIS A 240 -8.78 9.20 12.47
N LEU A 241 -9.87 9.90 12.79
CA LEU A 241 -10.94 10.21 11.85
C LEU A 241 -10.88 11.70 11.46
N LEU A 242 -10.96 11.96 10.16
CA LEU A 242 -11.10 13.30 9.59
C LEU A 242 -12.46 13.38 8.90
N ARG A 243 -13.37 14.20 9.45
CA ARG A 243 -14.67 14.49 8.84
C ARG A 243 -14.57 15.76 8.02
N VAL A 244 -15.05 15.71 6.79
CA VAL A 244 -15.11 16.85 5.87
C VAL A 244 -16.52 17.43 5.93
N HIS A 245 -16.61 18.73 6.17
CA HIS A 245 -17.89 19.43 6.30
C HIS A 245 -18.36 20.03 4.98
N ASP A 246 -17.43 20.34 4.09
CA ASP A 246 -17.72 20.91 2.77
C ASP A 246 -16.86 20.21 1.72
N LEU A 247 -17.48 19.28 0.98
CA LEU A 247 -16.82 18.56 -0.11
C LEU A 247 -16.52 19.50 -1.28
N GLY A 248 -17.40 20.45 -1.59
CA GLY A 248 -17.19 21.39 -2.70
C GLY A 248 -15.94 22.25 -2.49
N ALA A 249 -15.77 22.79 -1.28
CA ALA A 249 -14.55 23.51 -0.90
C ALA A 249 -13.31 22.60 -0.94
N LEU A 250 -13.43 21.32 -0.57
CA LEU A 250 -12.32 20.37 -0.66
C LEU A 250 -11.92 20.07 -2.12
N TYR A 251 -12.88 19.92 -3.03
CA TYR A 251 -12.62 19.80 -4.47
C TYR A 251 -11.91 21.03 -5.02
N ALA A 252 -12.36 22.23 -4.63
CA ALA A 252 -11.69 23.48 -4.98
C ALA A 252 -10.24 23.52 -4.46
N LYS A 253 -9.99 23.08 -3.22
CA LYS A 253 -8.62 22.94 -2.68
C LYS A 253 -7.78 21.91 -3.43
N ALA A 254 -8.40 20.88 -4.01
CA ALA A 254 -7.74 19.87 -4.82
C ALA A 254 -7.44 20.33 -6.26
N ASN A 255 -7.80 21.57 -6.64
CA ASN A 255 -7.79 22.03 -8.03
C ASN A 255 -8.55 21.07 -8.95
N LEU A 256 -9.66 20.53 -8.46
CA LEU A 256 -10.55 19.65 -9.21
C LEU A 256 -11.92 20.32 -9.30
N GLN A 257 -12.62 20.11 -10.40
CA GLN A 257 -14.04 20.44 -10.46
C GLN A 257 -14.79 19.42 -9.58
N GLY A 258 -15.60 19.91 -8.64
CA GLY A 258 -16.46 19.04 -7.84
C GLY A 258 -17.49 18.33 -8.72
N PRO A 259 -18.14 17.26 -8.22
CA PRO A 259 -19.35 16.78 -8.85
C PRO A 259 -20.33 17.96 -8.95
N ALA A 260 -20.96 18.16 -10.10
CA ALA A 260 -22.00 19.17 -10.25
C ALA A 260 -23.06 18.93 -9.17
N MET A 261 -23.13 19.83 -8.18
CA MET A 261 -24.20 19.78 -7.19
C MET A 261 -25.50 20.01 -7.96
N PRO A 262 -26.52 19.14 -7.83
CA PRO A 262 -27.83 19.46 -8.38
C PRO A 262 -28.29 20.78 -7.77
N SER A 263 -28.80 21.68 -8.62
CA SER A 263 -29.31 22.98 -8.21
C SER A 263 -30.37 22.83 -7.11
N PRO A 264 -30.41 23.73 -6.12
CA PRO A 264 -31.41 23.67 -5.04
C PRO A 264 -32.87 23.77 -5.52
N ASP A 265 -33.10 24.18 -6.78
CA ASP A 265 -34.43 24.43 -7.35
C ASP A 265 -34.99 23.29 -8.22
N GLY A 266 -34.44 22.07 -8.14
CA GLY A 266 -34.95 20.91 -8.87
C GLY A 266 -35.24 19.74 -7.92
N GLU A 267 -36.51 19.38 -7.78
CA GLU A 267 -37.00 18.20 -7.06
C GLU A 267 -36.49 16.89 -7.68
N ASP A 268 -35.21 16.57 -7.53
CA ASP A 268 -34.70 15.22 -7.73
C ASP A 268 -33.40 15.05 -6.94
N LEU A 269 -33.53 14.59 -5.69
CA LEU A 269 -32.41 13.98 -4.97
C LEU A 269 -31.87 12.84 -5.84
N PRO A 270 -30.58 12.85 -6.25
CA PRO A 270 -30.05 11.77 -7.04
C PRO A 270 -30.12 10.49 -6.21
N SER A 271 -30.89 9.50 -6.69
CA SER A 271 -30.98 8.20 -6.07
C SER A 271 -29.58 7.57 -5.95
N ARG A 272 -29.40 6.65 -5.00
CA ARG A 272 -28.14 5.94 -4.70
C ARG A 272 -27.45 5.33 -5.94
N ALA A 273 -28.15 5.16 -7.06
CA ALA A 273 -27.63 4.69 -8.34
C ALA A 273 -26.75 5.72 -9.08
N ALA A 274 -26.98 7.03 -8.92
CA ALA A 274 -26.25 8.06 -9.67
C ALA A 274 -24.77 8.21 -9.22
N CYS A 275 -24.46 7.88 -7.96
CA CYS A 275 -23.06 7.78 -7.49
C CYS A 275 -22.33 6.57 -8.08
N ALA A 276 -23.04 5.47 -8.37
CA ALA A 276 -22.43 4.25 -8.94
C ALA A 276 -22.14 4.39 -10.44
N ALA A 277 -22.91 5.19 -11.17
CA ALA A 277 -22.68 5.45 -12.60
C ALA A 277 -21.45 6.34 -12.89
N TRP A 278 -20.82 6.91 -11.86
CA TRP A 278 -19.65 7.79 -12.02
C TRP A 278 -18.33 7.02 -12.13
N THR A 279 -18.24 5.80 -11.57
CA THR A 279 -17.01 4.99 -11.58
C THR A 279 -16.66 4.39 -12.94
N ASP A 280 -17.61 4.28 -13.87
CA ASP A 280 -17.38 3.63 -15.19
C ASP A 280 -16.75 4.54 -16.25
N ARG A 281 -16.82 5.87 -16.07
CA ARG A 281 -16.42 6.83 -17.13
C ARG A 281 -14.91 7.13 -17.20
N ARG A 282 -14.06 6.36 -16.52
CA ARG A 282 -12.59 6.51 -16.49
C ARG A 282 -11.83 5.27 -16.98
N ALA A 283 -12.54 4.31 -17.59
CA ALA A 283 -11.96 3.13 -18.21
C ALA A 283 -11.69 3.27 -19.72
N GLU A 284 -11.78 4.49 -20.27
CA GLU A 284 -11.40 4.82 -21.65
C GLU A 284 -10.11 5.64 -21.70
#